data_AF-A0A5C4NS87-F1
#
_entry.id   AF-A0A5C4NS87-F1
#
_cell.length_a   1.000
_cell.length_b   1.000
_cell.length_c   1.000
_cell.angle_alpha   90.00
_cell.angle_beta   90.00
_cell.angle_gamma   90.00
#
_symmetry.space_group_name_H-M   'P 1'
#
loop_
_entity.id
_entity.type
_entity.pdbx_description
1 polymer ?
#
loop_
_entity_poly.entity_id
_entity_poly.type
_entity_poly.pdbx_seq_one_letter_code
_entity_poly.pdbx_strand_id
1 'polypeptide(L)'
;MKNDATTRPQANQAPARLSKGDFVTVLRKLLQDEAKAGKSSVEVRAANLHTEVGVYPARGHSMPTCCTVMYEEMLPGDEILLTPPGGKGATLLVRYKLPR
;
A
#
# COMPACT_ATOMS: atom_id res chain seq x y z
N MET A 1 27.08 44.24 -8.19
CA MET A 1 25.64 44.27 -8.51
C MET A 1 25.19 42.84 -8.75
N LYS A 2 24.35 42.25 -7.89
CA LYS A 2 22.88 42.21 -7.99
C LYS A 2 22.41 41.76 -9.37
N ASN A 3 21.69 40.64 -9.42
CA ASN A 3 20.36 40.54 -10.00
C ASN A 3 19.65 39.31 -9.41
N ASP A 4 18.88 39.63 -8.37
CA ASP A 4 17.72 38.87 -7.91
C ASP A 4 16.63 38.99 -8.97
N ALA A 5 16.02 37.88 -9.39
CA ALA A 5 14.70 37.87 -10.02
C ALA A 5 14.25 36.44 -10.38
N THR A 6 13.24 35.99 -9.64
CA THR A 6 11.95 35.62 -10.24
C THR A 6 11.78 34.18 -10.72
N THR A 7 11.16 33.39 -9.81
CA THR A 7 10.08 32.42 -10.05
C THR A 7 10.02 31.73 -11.40
N ARG A 8 10.28 30.40 -11.38
CA ARG A 8 9.85 29.50 -12.44
C ARG A 8 8.42 28.99 -12.15
N PRO A 9 7.51 29.01 -13.14
CA PRO A 9 6.09 28.81 -12.90
C PRO A 9 5.67 27.34 -12.77
N GLN A 10 4.53 27.22 -12.09
CA GLN A 10 3.62 26.12 -11.78
C GLN A 10 3.58 24.93 -12.77
N ALA A 11 3.82 23.72 -12.25
CA ALA A 11 3.28 22.49 -12.83
C ALA A 11 1.99 22.14 -12.08
N ASN A 12 0.88 22.41 -12.76
CA ASN A 12 -0.46 21.89 -12.56
C ASN A 12 -0.47 20.46 -11.97
N GLN A 13 -0.57 20.31 -10.65
CA GLN A 13 -0.59 19.00 -9.99
C GLN A 13 -1.98 18.38 -10.13
N ALA A 14 -2.20 17.72 -11.28
CA ALA A 14 -3.16 16.62 -11.35
C ALA A 14 -2.84 15.67 -10.19
N PRO A 15 -3.86 15.18 -9.49
CA PRO A 15 -3.60 14.88 -8.12
C PRO A 15 -2.88 13.49 -8.10
N ALA A 16 -1.83 13.33 -7.27
CA ALA A 16 -0.86 12.23 -7.35
C ALA A 16 -1.45 10.83 -7.07
N ARG A 17 -1.40 9.92 -8.04
CA ARG A 17 -1.84 8.52 -7.89
C ARG A 17 -1.10 7.82 -6.73
N LEU A 18 -1.82 7.07 -5.88
CA LEU A 18 -1.21 6.24 -4.82
C LEU A 18 -0.07 5.38 -5.37
N SER A 19 1.10 5.52 -4.77
CA SER A 19 2.34 4.90 -5.22
C SER A 19 2.58 3.55 -4.51
N LYS A 20 3.48 2.73 -5.08
CA LYS A 20 3.94 1.48 -4.46
C LYS A 20 4.48 1.72 -3.04
N GLY A 21 5.23 2.81 -2.85
CA GLY A 21 5.85 3.16 -1.56
C GLY A 21 4.82 3.44 -0.47
N ASP A 22 3.69 4.04 -0.82
CA ASP A 22 2.62 4.32 0.14
C ASP A 22 2.01 3.01 0.66
N PHE A 23 1.75 2.05 -0.24
CA PHE A 23 1.25 0.72 0.14
C PHE A 23 2.26 -0.05 1.00
N VAL A 24 3.55 -0.04 0.62
CA VAL A 24 4.60 -0.74 1.40
C VAL A 24 4.69 -0.16 2.81
N THR A 25 4.63 1.17 2.93
CA THR A 25 4.74 1.86 4.22
C THR A 25 3.59 1.48 5.15
N VAL A 26 2.35 1.58 4.66
CA VAL A 26 1.15 1.26 5.46
C VAL A 26 1.10 -0.24 5.79
N LEU A 27 1.38 -1.11 4.81
CA LEU A 27 1.40 -2.55 5.04
C LEU A 27 2.42 -2.89 6.12
N ARG A 28 3.69 -2.47 6.00
CA ARG A 28 4.72 -2.78 7.01
C ARG A 28 4.37 -2.24 8.38
N LYS A 29 3.83 -1.02 8.46
CA LYS A 29 3.39 -0.44 9.73
C LYS A 29 2.31 -1.30 10.39
N LEU A 30 1.28 -1.70 9.64
CA LEU A 30 0.21 -2.58 10.14
C LEU A 30 0.79 -3.88 10.72
N LEU A 31 1.71 -4.50 9.99
CA LEU A 31 2.32 -5.78 10.38
C LEU A 31 3.20 -5.64 11.63
N GLN A 32 3.95 -4.55 11.74
CA GLN A 32 4.76 -4.23 12.92
C GLN A 32 3.90 -3.95 14.14
N ASP A 33 2.80 -3.21 13.98
CA ASP A 33 1.88 -2.88 15.07
C ASP A 33 1.22 -4.17 15.61
N GLU A 34 0.82 -5.07 14.72
CA GLU A 34 0.24 -6.38 15.08
C GLU A 34 1.27 -7.33 15.73
N ALA A 35 2.53 -7.29 15.28
CA ALA A 35 3.61 -8.07 15.90
C ALA A 35 3.91 -7.58 17.32
N LYS A 36 3.94 -6.25 17.53
CA LYS A 36 4.09 -5.63 18.86
C LYS A 36 2.92 -5.97 19.79
N ALA A 37 1.73 -6.16 19.23
CA ALA A 37 0.56 -6.64 19.96
C ALA A 37 0.62 -8.14 20.32
N GLY A 38 1.70 -8.86 19.96
CA GLY A 38 1.90 -10.27 20.30
C GLY A 38 1.11 -11.25 19.43
N LYS A 39 0.58 -10.81 18.28
CA LYS A 39 -0.11 -11.69 17.34
C LYS A 39 0.90 -12.56 16.58
N SER A 40 0.53 -13.82 16.33
CA SER A 40 1.31 -14.76 15.54
C SER A 40 1.07 -14.63 14.03
N SER A 41 -0.05 -14.01 13.64
CA SER A 41 -0.37 -13.71 12.25
C SER A 41 -1.41 -12.61 12.14
N VAL A 42 -1.47 -11.94 10.99
CA VAL A 42 -2.51 -10.96 10.64
C VAL A 42 -3.03 -11.21 9.24
N GLU A 43 -4.34 -11.09 9.07
CA GLU A 43 -5.01 -11.21 7.78
C GLU A 43 -5.25 -9.82 7.19
N VAL A 44 -4.69 -9.56 6.02
CA VAL A 44 -4.78 -8.27 5.34
C VAL A 44 -5.55 -8.43 4.05
N ARG A 45 -6.66 -7.70 3.92
CA ARG A 45 -7.47 -7.64 2.71
C ARG A 45 -7.04 -6.44 1.86
N ALA A 46 -6.89 -6.63 0.55
CA ALA A 46 -6.48 -5.58 -0.38
C ALA A 46 -7.42 -4.37 -0.36
N ALA A 47 -8.73 -4.58 -0.24
CA ALA A 47 -9.71 -3.50 -0.06
C ALA A 47 -9.40 -2.61 1.16
N ASN A 48 -9.06 -3.23 2.30
CA ASN A 48 -8.82 -2.53 3.55
C ASN A 48 -7.51 -1.77 3.48
N LEU A 49 -6.43 -2.43 3.04
CA LEU A 49 -5.13 -1.79 2.84
C LEU A 49 -5.23 -0.60 1.88
N HIS A 50 -5.96 -0.75 0.77
CA HIS A 50 -6.15 0.34 -0.17
C HIS A 50 -6.98 1.50 0.39
N THR A 51 -7.92 1.21 1.29
CA THR A 51 -8.70 2.24 1.98
C THR A 51 -7.84 2.97 3.00
N GLU A 52 -7.00 2.25 3.75
CA GLU A 52 -6.11 2.80 4.77
C GLU A 52 -5.02 3.73 4.18
N VAL A 53 -4.62 3.49 2.93
CA VAL A 53 -3.62 4.30 2.20
C VAL A 53 -4.21 5.61 1.62
N GLY A 54 -5.54 5.79 1.50
CA GLY A 54 -6.17 7.00 0.89
C GLY A 54 -6.97 7.86 1.88
N VAL A 55 -7.06 9.20 1.78
CA VAL A 55 -7.62 9.98 0.64
C VAL A 55 -6.92 11.35 0.42
N TYR A 56 -5.99 11.48 -0.53
CA TYR A 56 -6.11 12.42 -1.65
C TYR A 56 -4.88 12.28 -2.54
N PRO A 57 -5.11 12.18 -3.85
CA PRO A 57 -6.40 12.06 -4.52
C PRO A 57 -6.77 10.60 -4.70
N ALA A 58 -7.86 10.23 -4.04
CA ALA A 58 -8.57 9.02 -4.38
C ALA A 58 -9.44 9.27 -5.62
N ARG A 59 -8.91 8.87 -6.77
CA ARG A 59 -9.60 8.22 -7.90
C ARG A 59 -8.50 7.60 -8.75
N GLY A 60 -8.11 6.39 -8.39
CA GLY A 60 -7.05 5.67 -9.09
C GLY A 60 -7.21 4.17 -8.91
N HIS A 61 -7.14 3.44 -10.02
CA HIS A 61 -7.04 1.97 -10.06
C HIS A 61 -5.64 1.53 -9.59
N SER A 62 -5.24 1.90 -8.38
CA SER A 62 -3.99 1.41 -7.77
C SER A 62 -4.18 0.05 -7.08
N MET A 63 -5.36 -0.57 -7.23
CA MET A 63 -5.63 -1.93 -6.76
C MET A 63 -4.62 -2.97 -7.29
N PRO A 64 -4.22 -2.98 -8.59
CA PRO A 64 -3.16 -3.87 -9.05
C PRO A 64 -1.82 -3.60 -8.35
N THR A 65 -1.49 -2.34 -8.06
CA THR A 65 -0.28 -1.95 -7.31
C THR A 65 -0.36 -2.46 -5.87
N CYS A 66 -1.49 -2.25 -5.19
CA CYS A 66 -1.77 -2.75 -3.85
C CYS A 66 -1.59 -4.28 -3.78
N CYS A 67 -2.22 -5.02 -4.69
CA CYS A 67 -2.09 -6.49 -4.74
C CYS A 67 -0.65 -6.92 -5.01
N THR A 68 0.06 -6.22 -5.90
CA THR A 68 1.48 -6.51 -6.20
C THR A 68 2.34 -6.32 -4.95
N VAL A 69 2.15 -5.23 -4.21
CA VAL A 69 2.85 -5.00 -2.94
C VAL A 69 2.53 -6.09 -1.92
N MET A 70 1.26 -6.49 -1.80
CA MET A 70 0.89 -7.58 -0.90
C MET A 70 1.63 -8.87 -1.23
N TYR A 71 1.72 -9.24 -2.52
CA TYR A 71 2.44 -10.44 -2.95
C TYR A 71 3.95 -10.33 -2.75
N GLU A 72 4.55 -9.19 -3.08
CA GLU A 72 6.01 -8.98 -2.95
C GLU A 72 6.48 -8.93 -1.50
N GLU A 73 5.62 -8.49 -0.57
CA GLU A 73 5.93 -8.44 0.86
C GLU A 73 5.67 -9.78 1.58
N MET A 74 5.24 -10.83 0.85
CA MET A 74 5.13 -12.17 1.41
C MET A 74 6.50 -12.79 1.66
N LEU A 75 6.61 -13.51 2.78
CA LEU A 75 7.75 -14.32 3.19
C LEU A 75 7.35 -15.80 3.30
N PRO A 76 8.32 -16.73 3.38
CA PRO A 76 8.03 -18.13 3.64
C PRO A 76 7.20 -18.31 4.92
N GLY A 77 6.05 -18.97 4.79
CA GLY A 77 5.09 -19.18 5.88
C GLY A 77 3.88 -18.23 5.86
N ASP A 78 3.86 -17.24 4.96
CA ASP A 78 2.65 -16.47 4.65
C ASP A 78 1.75 -17.26 3.71
N GLU A 79 0.43 -17.03 3.81
CA GLU A 79 -0.58 -17.79 3.07
C GLU A 79 -1.55 -16.85 2.34
N ILE A 80 -1.85 -17.16 1.08
CA ILE A 80 -2.95 -16.49 0.37
C ILE A 80 -4.24 -17.25 0.70
N LEU A 81 -5.13 -16.62 1.46
CA LEU A 81 -6.40 -17.22 1.89
C LEU A 81 -7.50 -17.07 0.85
N LEU A 82 -7.49 -15.98 0.09
CA LEU A 82 -8.47 -15.72 -0.96
C LEU A 82 -7.82 -14.94 -2.10
N THR A 83 -8.02 -15.42 -3.32
CA THR A 83 -7.55 -14.77 -4.54
C THR A 83 -8.72 -14.52 -5.48
N PRO A 84 -8.89 -13.31 -6.06
CA PRO A 84 -9.88 -13.08 -7.09
C PRO A 84 -9.59 -13.91 -8.35
N PRO A 85 -10.59 -14.22 -9.20
CA PRO A 85 -10.39 -15.00 -10.43
C PRO A 85 -9.30 -14.46 -11.38
N GLY A 86 -9.02 -13.15 -11.32
CA GLY A 86 -7.95 -12.49 -12.10
C GLY A 86 -6.62 -12.29 -11.36
N GLY A 87 -6.43 -12.88 -10.18
CA GLY A 87 -5.19 -12.78 -9.39
C GLY A 87 -4.97 -11.45 -8.67
N LYS A 88 -5.51 -10.33 -9.16
CA LYS A 88 -5.43 -9.01 -8.50
C LYS A 88 -6.82 -8.41 -8.36
N GLY A 89 -7.14 -7.90 -7.18
CA GLY A 89 -8.44 -7.31 -6.89
C GLY A 89 -8.69 -7.11 -5.40
N ALA A 90 -9.74 -6.35 -5.07
CA ALA A 90 -10.07 -5.93 -3.71
C ALA A 90 -10.35 -7.10 -2.75
N THR A 91 -10.73 -8.27 -3.28
CA THR A 91 -11.02 -9.47 -2.49
C THR A 91 -9.78 -10.28 -2.13
N LEU A 92 -8.59 -9.93 -2.63
CA LEU A 92 -7.34 -10.57 -2.23
C LEU A 92 -7.17 -10.49 -0.71
N LEU A 93 -6.93 -11.64 -0.08
CA LEU A 93 -6.70 -11.79 1.35
C LEU A 93 -5.44 -12.61 1.56
N VAL A 94 -4.46 -12.02 2.25
CA VAL A 94 -3.20 -12.68 2.61
C VAL A 94 -3.09 -12.72 4.12
N ARG A 95 -2.77 -13.88 4.67
CA ARG A 95 -2.37 -14.07 6.06
C ARG A 95 -0.86 -13.97 6.13
N TYR A 96 -0.37 -12.95 6.83
CA TYR A 96 1.04 -12.79 7.11
C TYR A 96 1.38 -13.34 8.49
N LYS A 97 2.45 -14.12 8.59
CA LYS A 97 3.02 -14.63 9.82
C LYS A 97 3.88 -13.56 10.50
N LEU A 98 3.83 -13.55 11.82
CA LEU A 98 4.55 -12.62 12.69
C LEU A 98 5.28 -13.42 13.80
N PRO A 99 6.34 -12.85 14.41
CA PRO A 99 7.03 -11.61 14.04
C PRO A 99 7.93 -11.77 12.81
N ARG A 100 8.28 -10.66 12.16
CA ARG A 100 9.23 -10.59 11.04
C ARG A 100 10.07 -9.32 11.11
#